data_AF-A0A952AMH1-F1
#
_entry.id   AF-A0A952AMH1-F1
#
_cell.length_a   1.000
_cell.length_b   1.000
_cell.length_c   1.000
_cell.angle_alpha   90.00
_cell.angle_beta   90.00
_cell.angle_gamma   90.00
#
_symmetry.space_group_name_H-M   'P 1'
#
loop_
_entity.id
_entity.type
_entity.pdbx_description
1 polymer ?
#
loop_
_entity_poly.entity_id
_entity_poly.type
_entity_poly.pdbx_seq_one_letter_code
_entity_poly.pdbx_strand_id
1 'polypeptide(L)' 'MAIEGLVYDVTSYVSSHPGEEQILLGCGKDATSLFNTKANQGIPHSSNADRIKAGLLIGRLSD' A
#
# COMPACT_ATOMS: atom_id res chain seq x y z
N MET A 1 2.99 6.15 -1.16
CA MET A 1 3.74 5.42 -0.10
C MET A 1 4.72 4.46 -0.75
N ALA A 2 5.73 3.98 -0.02
CA ALA A 2 6.66 2.98 -0.53
C ALA A 2 6.30 1.58 -0.02
N ILE A 3 6.36 0.55 -0.87
CA ILE A 3 6.21 -0.86 -0.49
C ILE A 3 7.28 -1.62 -1.26
N GLU A 4 8.19 -2.29 -0.55
CA GLU A 4 9.28 -3.09 -1.12
C GLU A 4 10.17 -2.28 -2.08
N GLY A 5 10.46 -1.02 -1.72
CA GLY A 5 11.27 -0.10 -2.52
C GLY A 5 10.58 0.48 -3.76
N LEU A 6 9.31 0.16 -3.98
CA LEU A 6 8.48 0.73 -5.05
C LEU A 6 7.55 1.80 -4.50
N VAL A 7 7.31 2.87 -5.28
CA VAL A 7 6.49 4.01 -4.86
C VAL A 7 5.13 3.97 -5.56
N TYR A 8 4.08 4.12 -4.76
CA TYR A 8 2.69 4.03 -5.20
C TYR A 8 1.93 5.32 -4.89
N ASP A 9 1.24 5.87 -5.88
CA ASP A 9 0.26 6.93 -5.68
C ASP A 9 -1.09 6.30 -5.33
N VAL A 10 -1.48 6.44 -4.07
CA VAL A 10 -2.74 5.90 -3.55
C VAL A 10 -3.82 6.96 -3.44
N THR A 11 -3.56 8.20 -3.84
CA THR A 11 -4.38 9.37 -3.48
C THR A 11 -5.84 9.20 -3.90
N SER A 12 -6.09 8.78 -5.13
CA SER A 12 -7.45 8.51 -5.64
C SER A 12 -8.06 7.23 -5.05
N TYR A 13 -7.22 6.25 -4.70
CA TYR A 13 -7.64 4.94 -4.22
C TYR A 13 -8.06 4.94 -2.74
N VAL A 14 -7.64 5.93 -1.93
CA VAL A 14 -7.97 6.01 -0.50
C VAL A 14 -9.47 5.78 -0.24
N SER A 15 -10.33 6.43 -1.02
CA SER A 15 -11.80 6.35 -0.86
C SER A 15 -12.40 4.96 -1.16
N SER A 16 -11.68 4.12 -1.88
CA SER A 16 -12.12 2.78 -2.31
C SER A 16 -11.42 1.66 -1.55
N HIS A 17 -10.51 1.99 -0.62
CA HIS A 17 -9.74 0.99 0.10
C HIS A 17 -10.61 0.26 1.15
N PRO A 18 -10.70 -1.09 1.12
CA PRO A 18 -11.54 -1.84 2.07
C PRO A 18 -11.11 -1.73 3.54
N GLY A 19 -9.84 -1.44 3.81
CA GLY A 19 -9.37 -1.16 5.18
C GLY A 19 -9.56 0.29 5.62
N GLU A 20 -10.36 1.07 4.87
CA GLU A 20 -10.74 2.45 5.17
C GLU A 20 -9.51 3.31 5.53
N GLU A 21 -9.57 4.05 6.64
CA GLU A 21 -8.53 4.95 7.11
C GLU A 21 -7.19 4.27 7.41
N GLN A 22 -7.13 2.93 7.54
CA GLN A 22 -5.87 2.23 7.78
C GLN A 22 -4.84 2.45 6.67
N ILE A 23 -5.28 2.71 5.43
CA ILE A 23 -4.36 3.05 4.32
C ILE A 23 -3.55 4.31 4.61
N LEU A 24 -4.11 5.26 5.37
CA LEU A 24 -3.48 6.53 5.68
C LEU A 24 -2.24 6.37 6.57
N LEU A 25 -2.15 5.26 7.33
CA LEU A 25 -1.00 4.96 8.18
C LEU A 25 0.32 4.86 7.40
N GLY A 26 0.24 4.43 6.13
CA GLY A 26 1.38 4.29 5.22
C GLY A 26 1.71 5.54 4.41
N CYS A 27 0.87 6.57 4.40
CA CYS A 27 1.10 7.78 3.61
C CYS A 27 2.45 8.44 3.97
N GLY A 28 3.28 8.68 2.96
CA GLY A 28 4.62 9.27 3.12
C GLY A 28 5.69 8.36 3.75
N LYS A 29 5.41 7.07 3.95
CA LYS A 29 6.32 6.13 4.63
C LYS A 29 6.64 4.90 3.78
N ASP A 30 7.61 4.12 4.24
CA ASP A 30 7.70 2.70 3.91
C ASP A 30 6.58 1.95 4.65
N ALA A 31 5.63 1.44 3.88
CA ALA A 31 4.45 0.73 4.32
C ALA A 31 4.55 -0.78 4.05
N THR A 32 5.75 -1.32 3.81
CA THR A 32 5.96 -2.74 3.50
C THR A 32 5.33 -3.67 4.54
N SER A 33 5.62 -3.44 5.82
CA SER A 33 5.02 -4.24 6.91
C SER A 33 3.51 -4.04 7.01
N LEU A 34 3.02 -2.81 6.84
CA LEU A 34 1.59 -2.48 6.88
C LEU A 34 0.81 -3.21 5.78
N PHE A 35 1.36 -3.25 4.56
CA PHE A 35 0.78 -3.98 3.45
C PHE A 35 0.83 -5.49 3.71
N ASN A 36 1.97 -6.04 4.12
CA ASN A 36 2.12 -7.49 4.29
C ASN A 36 1.30 -8.07 5.45
N THR A 37 0.82 -7.23 6.37
CA THR A 37 0.10 -7.68 7.58
C THR A 37 -1.29 -7.09 7.75
N LYS A 38 -1.83 -6.34 6.78
CA LYS A 38 -3.07 -5.56 6.91
C LYS A 38 -3.09 -4.73 8.20
N ALA A 39 -2.15 -3.80 8.31
CA ALA A 39 -2.00 -2.95 9.49
C ALA A 39 -1.82 -3.73 10.81
N ASN A 40 -0.85 -4.66 10.84
CA ASN A 40 -0.48 -5.47 12.01
C ASN A 40 -1.52 -6.51 12.44
N GLN A 41 -2.48 -6.85 11.59
CA GLN A 41 -3.42 -7.96 11.83
C GLN A 41 -2.77 -9.34 11.58
N GLY A 42 -1.57 -9.38 11.01
CA GLY A 42 -0.87 -10.62 10.66
C GLY A 42 -1.51 -11.39 9.50
N ILE A 43 -2.46 -10.75 8.80
CA ILE A 43 -3.17 -11.33 7.66
C ILE A 43 -2.64 -10.69 6.38
N PRO A 44 -2.19 -11.47 5.38
CA PRO A 44 -1.72 -10.91 4.13
C PRO A 44 -2.87 -10.29 3.33
N HIS A 45 -2.55 -9.28 2.53
CA HIS A 45 -3.43 -8.81 1.46
C HIS A 45 -3.69 -9.93 0.44
N SER A 46 -4.83 -9.85 -0.26
CA SER A 46 -5.20 -10.85 -1.27
C SER A 46 -4.49 -10.58 -2.59
N SER A 47 -4.45 -11.57 -3.48
CA SER A 47 -3.90 -11.39 -4.83
C SER A 47 -4.63 -10.32 -5.65
N ASN A 48 -5.89 -10.00 -5.32
CA ASN A 48 -6.59 -8.86 -5.93
C ASN A 48 -6.01 -7.52 -5.47
N ALA A 49 -5.67 -7.39 -4.19
CA ALA A 49 -5.00 -6.20 -3.68
C ALA A 49 -3.61 -6.02 -4.28
N ASP A 50 -2.89 -7.12 -4.58
CA ASP A 50 -1.62 -7.04 -5.33
C ASP A 50 -1.81 -6.48 -6.75
N ARG A 51 -2.88 -6.91 -7.45
CA ARG A 51 -3.21 -6.36 -8.79
C ARG A 51 -3.57 -4.89 -8.73
N ILE A 52 -4.35 -4.48 -7.73
CA ILE A 52 -4.69 -3.06 -7.52
C ILE A 52 -3.41 -2.27 -7.23
N LYS A 53 -2.56 -2.74 -6.30
CA LYS A 53 -1.26 -2.12 -5.98
C LYS A 53 -0.42 -1.92 -7.23
N ALA A 54 -0.31 -2.92 -8.09
CA ALA A 54 0.47 -2.83 -9.33
C ALA A 54 -0.02 -1.69 -10.26
N GLY A 55 -1.33 -1.42 -10.30
CA GLY A 55 -1.92 -0.33 -11.08
C GLY A 55 -1.67 1.08 -10.50
N LEU A 56 -1.23 1.17 -9.24
CA LEU A 56 -0.92 2.43 -8.55
C LEU A 56 0.57 2.79 -8.58
N LEU A 57 1.40 1.96 -9.22
CA LEU A 57 2.85 2.11 -9.27
C LEU A 57 3.24 3.36 -10.07
N ILE A 58 4.02 4.25 -9.47
CA ILE A 58 4.54 5.47 -10.12
C ILE A 58 6.06 5.52 -10.24
N GLY A 59 6.78 4.60 -9.58
CA GLY A 59 8.24 4.56 -9.69
C GLY A 59 8.90 3.69 -8.63
N ARG A 60 10.22 3.87 -8.50
CA ARG A 60 11.08 3.21 -7.52
C ARG A 60 11.68 4.25 -6.59
N LEU A 61 11.86 3.90 -5.31
CA LEU A 61 12.59 4.71 -4.36
C LEU A 61 14.08 4.75 -4.78
N SER A 62 14.66 5.94 -4.85
CA SER A 62 16.11 6.10 -5.07
C SER A 62 16.86 5.97 -3.75
N ASP A 63 18.14 5.61 -3.85
CA ASP A 63 19.09 5.70 -2.75
C ASP A 63 19.39 7.17 -2.37
#